data_AF-A0A7W7ZEB0-F1
#
_entry.id   AF-A0A7W7ZEB0-F1
#
_cell.length_a   1.000
_cell.length_b   1.000
_cell.length_c   1.000
_cell.angle_alpha   90.00
_cell.angle_beta   90.00
_cell.angle_gamma   90.00
#
_symmetry.space_group_name_H-M   'P 1'
#
loop_
_entity.id
_entity.type
_entity.pdbx_description
1 polymer ?
#
loop_
_entity_poly.entity_id
_entity_poly.type
_entity_poly.pdbx_seq_one_letter_code
_entity_poly.pdbx_strand_id
1 'polypeptide(L)'
;MTLAHAVKLLGYCDPLLCLIAVAALLRAKAVKSYGYLATLLLARVAFFTAEWTIDSLGGSVISTKTAYVYYFYTYWTAFAVESVFMLIVICSMYRLAMAPLKGLHTLGMLVFKWVAGISVLVALGSAFAPHITKVNYLIGFVSQMQRTQSILILCLLLFVCFAIRPMGLSYRSRIFGVSLGLGVMATTDMVQSAWINNVNSSMYGAFSLISGGAICLTLLTWTIYFAMPEPKRRLITLPTTSPFLRWNQISEVLGDSPGHVAIAGLPPDMLAPAEIEIMRRASAKMNTTTAWPGVLPSRSTDAA
;
A
#
# COMPACT_ATOMS: atom_id res chain seq x y z
N MET A 1 -2.19 19.04 -32.71
CA MET A 1 -2.51 17.65 -32.30
C MET A 1 -3.90 17.66 -31.67
N THR A 2 -4.87 16.92 -32.21
CA THR A 2 -6.24 16.93 -31.66
C THR A 2 -6.29 16.19 -30.32
N LEU A 3 -7.18 16.61 -29.41
CA LEU A 3 -7.33 16.07 -28.06
C LEU A 3 -7.42 14.53 -28.03
N ALA A 4 -8.06 13.93 -29.04
CA ALA A 4 -8.16 12.48 -29.21
C ALA A 4 -6.80 11.78 -29.43
N HIS A 5 -5.85 12.41 -30.14
CA HIS A 5 -4.51 11.83 -30.32
C HIS A 5 -3.71 11.88 -29.02
N ALA A 6 -3.86 12.94 -28.23
CA ALA A 6 -3.20 13.07 -26.94
C ALA A 6 -3.70 12.01 -25.94
N VAL A 7 -5.02 11.78 -25.88
CA VAL A 7 -5.62 10.72 -25.04
C VAL A 7 -5.13 9.33 -25.47
N LYS A 8 -5.08 9.04 -26.77
CA LYS A 8 -4.55 7.76 -27.27
C LYS A 8 -3.07 7.57 -26.91
N LEU A 9 -2.24 8.60 -27.08
CA LEU A 9 -0.83 8.55 -26.73
C LEU A 9 -0.63 8.27 -25.23
N LEU A 10 -1.39 8.96 -24.37
CA LEU A 10 -1.40 8.72 -22.91
C LEU A 10 -1.79 7.28 -22.58
N GLY A 11 -2.81 6.75 -23.26
CA GLY A 11 -3.24 5.36 -23.10
C GLY A 11 -2.14 4.34 -23.41
N TYR A 12 -1.32 4.56 -24.45
CA TYR A 12 -0.19 3.67 -24.76
C TYR A 12 1.00 3.84 -23.81
N CYS A 13 1.20 5.04 -23.25
CA CYS A 13 2.27 5.29 -22.30
C CYS A 13 2.05 4.58 -20.96
N ASP A 14 0.80 4.41 -20.53
CA ASP A 14 0.44 3.81 -19.24
C ASP A 14 1.01 2.39 -19.01
N PRO A 15 0.75 1.38 -19.87
CA PRO A 15 1.28 0.03 -19.68
C PRO A 15 2.81 -0.01 -19.76
N LEU A 16 3.43 0.83 -20.60
CA LEU A 16 4.89 0.93 -20.71
C LEU A 16 5.49 1.47 -19.41
N LEU A 17 4.91 2.54 -18.85
CA LEU A 17 5.34 3.11 -17.57
C LEU A 17 5.09 2.13 -16.40
N CYS A 18 4.02 1.34 -16.44
CA CYS A 18 3.79 0.27 -15.46
C CYS A 18 4.90 -0.78 -15.51
N LEU A 19 5.28 -1.25 -16.69
CA LEU A 19 6.39 -2.21 -16.87
C LEU A 19 7.73 -1.63 -16.42
N ILE A 20 8.00 -0.35 -16.71
CA ILE A 20 9.20 0.35 -16.24
C ILE A 20 9.21 0.44 -14.71
N ALA A 21 8.08 0.75 -14.08
CA ALA A 21 7.97 0.80 -12.62
C ALA A 21 8.19 -0.57 -11.97
N VAL A 22 7.65 -1.65 -12.56
CA VAL A 22 7.91 -3.03 -12.12
C VAL A 22 9.39 -3.40 -12.29
N ALA A 23 10.02 -3.03 -13.42
CA ALA A 23 11.44 -3.25 -13.63
C ALA A 23 12.31 -2.48 -12.61
N ALA A 24 11.93 -1.24 -12.28
CA ALA A 24 12.58 -0.45 -11.24
C ALA A 24 12.45 -1.11 -9.85
N LEU A 25 11.27 -1.63 -9.51
CA LEU A 25 11.02 -2.40 -8.28
C LEU A 25 11.91 -3.66 -8.17
N LEU A 26 12.03 -4.41 -9.27
CA LEU A 26 12.88 -5.59 -9.36
C LEU A 26 14.36 -5.23 -9.20
N ARG A 27 14.83 -4.20 -9.92
CA ARG A 27 16.21 -3.69 -9.79
C ARG A 27 16.53 -3.23 -8.37
N ALA A 28 15.58 -2.56 -7.71
CA ALA A 28 15.71 -2.10 -6.34
C ALA A 28 15.67 -3.23 -5.29
N LYS A 29 15.43 -4.50 -5.70
CA LYS A 29 15.18 -5.67 -4.84
C LYS A 29 14.09 -5.42 -3.78
N ALA A 30 13.19 -4.48 -4.06
CA ALA A 30 12.18 -3.99 -3.12
C ALA A 30 10.87 -4.81 -3.17
N VAL A 31 10.80 -5.80 -4.06
CA VAL A 31 9.60 -6.63 -4.31
C VAL A 31 9.12 -7.36 -3.05
N LYS A 32 10.02 -7.79 -2.16
CA LYS A 32 9.61 -8.44 -0.90
C LYS A 32 8.85 -7.50 0.04
N SER A 33 9.22 -6.22 0.05
CA SER A 33 8.60 -5.21 0.93
C SER A 33 7.37 -4.55 0.29
N TYR A 34 7.39 -4.41 -1.03
CA TYR A 34 6.35 -3.72 -1.82
C TYR A 34 5.61 -4.68 -2.77
N GLY A 35 5.49 -5.96 -2.39
CA GLY A 35 4.90 -7.00 -3.24
C GLY A 35 3.49 -6.67 -3.69
N TYR A 36 2.67 -6.09 -2.80
CA TYR A 36 1.29 -5.68 -3.13
C TYR A 36 1.23 -4.56 -4.19
N LEU A 37 2.20 -3.65 -4.19
CA LEU A 37 2.29 -2.61 -5.23
C LEU A 37 2.69 -3.23 -6.56
N ALA A 38 3.61 -4.19 -6.56
CA ALA A 38 3.98 -4.93 -7.76
C ALA A 38 2.80 -5.74 -8.32
N THR A 39 2.01 -6.39 -7.46
CA THR A 39 0.81 -7.12 -7.90
C THR A 39 -0.25 -6.18 -8.47
N LEU A 40 -0.44 -4.99 -7.88
CA LEU A 40 -1.33 -3.96 -8.42
C LEU A 40 -0.89 -3.53 -9.82
N LEU A 41 0.40 -3.24 -10.01
CA LEU A 41 0.96 -2.84 -11.31
C LEU A 41 0.81 -3.94 -12.37
N LEU A 42 1.07 -5.20 -12.01
CA LEU A 42 0.88 -6.34 -12.91
C LEU A 42 -0.60 -6.56 -13.26
N ALA A 43 -1.50 -6.40 -12.28
CA ALA A 43 -2.94 -6.48 -12.51
C ALA A 43 -3.39 -5.39 -13.50
N ARG A 44 -2.90 -4.15 -13.34
CA ARG A 44 -3.18 -3.06 -14.30
C ARG A 44 -2.72 -3.39 -15.72
N VAL A 45 -1.51 -3.91 -15.89
CA VAL A 45 -1.01 -4.34 -17.21
C VAL A 45 -1.90 -5.45 -17.79
N ALA A 46 -2.28 -6.44 -16.97
CA ALA A 46 -3.15 -7.53 -17.41
C ALA A 46 -4.53 -7.03 -17.88
N PHE A 47 -5.18 -6.15 -17.12
CA PHE A 47 -6.47 -5.57 -17.51
C PHE A 47 -6.36 -4.71 -18.76
N PHE A 48 -5.32 -3.89 -18.88
CA PHE A 48 -5.07 -3.11 -20.10
C PHE A 48 -4.91 -4.02 -21.32
N THR A 49 -4.14 -5.11 -21.21
CA THR A 49 -4.00 -6.07 -22.31
C THR A 49 -5.32 -6.75 -22.66
N ALA A 50 -6.14 -7.09 -21.66
CA ALA A 50 -7.46 -7.68 -21.89
C ALA A 50 -8.38 -6.71 -22.64
N GLU A 51 -8.48 -5.45 -22.21
CA GLU A 51 -9.29 -4.44 -22.88
C GLU A 51 -8.83 -4.19 -24.32
N TRP A 52 -7.51 -4.09 -24.55
CA TRP A 52 -6.95 -3.92 -25.89
C TRP A 52 -7.21 -5.12 -26.81
N THR A 53 -7.15 -6.35 -26.28
CA THR A 53 -7.50 -7.55 -27.05
C THR A 53 -8.99 -7.59 -27.42
N ILE A 54 -9.88 -7.13 -26.53
CA ILE A 54 -11.32 -7.08 -26.81
C ILE A 54 -11.62 -6.04 -27.90
N ASP A 55 -10.98 -4.87 -27.85
CA ASP A 55 -11.16 -3.81 -28.84
C ASP A 55 -10.60 -4.21 -30.22
N SER A 56 -9.41 -4.83 -30.28
CA SER A 56 -8.81 -5.28 -31.55
C SER A 56 -9.57 -6.44 -32.23
N LEU A 57 -10.24 -7.28 -31.45
CA LEU A 57 -11.12 -8.35 -31.96
C LEU A 57 -12.54 -7.85 -32.31
N GLY A 58 -12.93 -6.69 -31.77
CA GLY A 58 -14.20 -6.02 -32.05
C GLY A 58 -14.22 -5.44 -33.46
N GLY A 59 -14.99 -6.07 -34.35
CA GLY A 59 -15.10 -5.66 -35.75
C GLY A 59 -14.36 -6.55 -36.76
N SER A 60 -13.41 -7.38 -36.30
CA SER A 60 -12.74 -8.39 -37.14
C SER A 60 -13.35 -9.78 -36.97
N VAL A 61 -13.57 -10.22 -35.73
CA VAL A 61 -14.04 -11.58 -35.40
C VAL A 61 -15.39 -11.57 -34.69
N ILE A 62 -15.66 -10.55 -33.88
CA ILE A 62 -16.84 -10.46 -33.02
C ILE A 62 -17.72 -9.28 -33.44
N SER A 63 -19.04 -9.47 -33.43
CA SER A 63 -20.03 -8.40 -33.66
C SER A 63 -19.83 -7.25 -32.66
N THR A 64 -19.83 -6.01 -33.15
CA THR A 64 -19.59 -4.79 -32.36
C THR A 64 -20.45 -4.69 -31.10
N LYS A 65 -21.70 -5.15 -31.15
CA LYS A 65 -22.59 -5.16 -29.98
C LYS A 65 -22.11 -6.10 -28.88
N THR A 66 -21.57 -7.25 -29.26
CA THR A 66 -21.08 -8.26 -28.33
C THR A 66 -19.74 -7.83 -27.72
N ALA A 67 -18.85 -7.25 -28.53
CA ALA A 67 -17.59 -6.66 -28.06
C ALA A 67 -17.83 -5.54 -27.03
N TYR A 68 -18.83 -4.68 -27.26
CA TYR A 68 -19.21 -3.63 -26.31
C TYR A 68 -19.65 -4.18 -24.95
N VAL A 69 -20.44 -5.25 -24.94
CA VAL A 69 -20.90 -5.89 -23.68
C VAL A 69 -19.71 -6.47 -22.91
N TYR A 70 -18.81 -7.18 -23.58
CA TYR A 70 -17.60 -7.72 -22.94
C TYR A 70 -16.66 -6.63 -22.44
N TYR A 71 -16.45 -5.58 -23.22
CA TYR A 71 -15.66 -4.41 -22.82
C TYR A 71 -16.25 -3.78 -21.56
N PHE A 72 -17.58 -3.56 -21.54
CA PHE A 72 -18.28 -2.98 -20.40
C PHE A 72 -18.06 -3.79 -19.11
N TYR A 73 -18.31 -5.11 -19.13
CA TYR A 73 -18.12 -5.93 -17.93
C TYR A 73 -16.65 -6.05 -17.51
N THR A 74 -15.73 -6.18 -18.47
CA THR A 74 -14.28 -6.25 -18.19
C THR A 74 -13.79 -4.97 -17.54
N TYR A 75 -14.20 -3.82 -18.05
CA TYR A 75 -13.86 -2.50 -17.49
C TYR A 75 -14.32 -2.34 -16.04
N TRP A 76 -15.60 -2.62 -15.75
CA TRP A 76 -16.13 -2.46 -14.38
C TRP A 76 -15.54 -3.47 -13.39
N THR A 77 -15.27 -4.70 -13.83
CA THR A 77 -14.61 -5.70 -12.99
C THR A 77 -13.15 -5.37 -12.74
N ALA A 78 -12.42 -4.88 -13.74
CA ALA A 78 -11.06 -4.36 -13.59
C ALA A 78 -11.00 -3.25 -12.54
N PHE A 79 -11.90 -2.26 -12.65
CA PHE A 79 -12.03 -1.18 -11.66
C PHE A 79 -12.33 -1.69 -10.24
N ALA A 80 -13.21 -2.68 -10.12
CA ALA A 80 -13.54 -3.29 -8.82
C ALA A 80 -12.32 -3.98 -8.19
N VAL A 81 -11.63 -4.82 -8.98
CA VAL A 81 -10.44 -5.56 -8.54
C VAL A 81 -9.31 -4.59 -8.20
N GLU A 82 -9.09 -3.57 -9.02
CA GLU A 82 -8.11 -2.53 -8.76
C GLU A 82 -8.38 -1.82 -7.43
N SER A 83 -9.64 -1.51 -7.15
CA SER A 83 -10.02 -0.87 -5.90
C SER A 83 -9.68 -1.73 -4.67
N VAL A 84 -9.88 -3.05 -4.78
CA VAL A 84 -9.48 -3.98 -3.73
C VAL A 84 -7.96 -4.03 -3.58
N PHE A 85 -7.21 -4.08 -4.68
CA PHE A 85 -5.75 -4.06 -4.60
C PHE A 85 -5.21 -2.78 -3.98
N MET A 86 -5.79 -1.62 -4.30
CA MET A 86 -5.45 -0.34 -3.68
C MET A 86 -5.69 -0.39 -2.16
N LEU A 87 -6.80 -0.96 -1.68
CA LEU A 87 -7.07 -1.18 -0.24
C LEU A 87 -6.04 -2.11 0.43
N ILE A 88 -5.56 -3.13 -0.28
CA ILE A 88 -4.49 -4.00 0.24
C ILE A 88 -3.15 -3.25 0.28
N VAL A 89 -2.84 -2.48 -0.77
CA VAL A 89 -1.63 -1.68 -0.87
C VAL A 89 -1.59 -0.64 0.24
N ILE A 90 -2.66 0.11 0.49
CA ILE A 90 -2.72 1.11 1.57
C ILE A 90 -2.51 0.46 2.95
N CYS A 91 -3.11 -0.70 3.22
CA CYS A 91 -2.89 -1.42 4.48
C CYS A 91 -1.42 -1.82 4.62
N SER A 92 -0.79 -2.27 3.53
CA SER A 92 0.63 -2.58 3.53
C SER A 92 1.49 -1.32 3.77
N MET A 93 1.15 -0.18 3.16
CA MET A 93 1.89 1.07 3.34
C MET A 93 1.75 1.60 4.76
N TYR A 94 0.56 1.53 5.35
CA TYR A 94 0.33 1.85 6.75
C TYR A 94 1.21 0.99 7.66
N ARG A 95 1.24 -0.32 7.45
CA ARG A 95 2.11 -1.25 8.21
C ARG A 95 3.59 -0.86 8.07
N LEU A 96 4.04 -0.56 6.86
CA LEU A 96 5.43 -0.17 6.63
C LEU A 96 5.78 1.17 7.29
N ALA A 97 4.85 2.13 7.30
CA ALA A 97 5.00 3.43 7.93
C ALA A 97 5.03 3.34 9.46
N MET A 98 4.18 2.48 10.04
CA MET A 98 4.02 2.31 11.49
C MET A 98 4.92 1.24 12.11
N ALA A 99 5.79 0.60 11.33
CA ALA A 99 6.77 -0.37 11.84
C ALA A 99 7.57 0.09 13.09
N PRO A 100 7.88 1.38 13.30
CA PRO A 100 8.56 1.85 14.52
C PRO A 100 7.70 1.84 15.80
N LEU A 101 6.37 1.78 15.68
CA LEU A 101 5.41 1.94 16.79
C LEU A 101 4.50 0.71 16.85
N LYS A 102 4.97 -0.37 17.47
CA LYS A 102 4.28 -1.67 17.48
C LYS A 102 2.87 -1.62 18.08
N GLY A 103 2.68 -0.88 19.19
CA GLY A 103 1.38 -0.82 19.86
C GLY A 103 0.33 0.01 19.10
N LEU A 104 0.73 1.15 18.53
CA LEU A 104 -0.17 1.98 17.71
C LEU A 104 -0.50 1.32 16.37
N HIS A 105 0.45 0.56 15.82
CA HIS A 105 0.26 -0.21 14.59
C HIS A 105 -0.89 -1.21 14.70
N THR A 106 -0.95 -2.00 15.78
CA THR A 106 -1.98 -3.04 15.95
C THR A 106 -3.37 -2.43 16.05
N LEU A 107 -3.52 -1.34 16.82
CA LEU A 107 -4.78 -0.62 16.94
C LEU A 107 -5.23 -0.03 15.60
N GLY A 108 -4.34 0.67 14.88
CA GLY A 108 -4.72 1.27 13.61
C GLY A 108 -4.99 0.25 12.52
N MET A 109 -4.29 -0.90 12.51
CA MET A 109 -4.60 -2.00 11.60
C MET A 109 -5.99 -2.58 11.86
N LEU A 110 -6.39 -2.71 13.13
CA LEU A 110 -7.75 -3.12 13.50
C LEU A 110 -8.78 -2.13 12.94
N VAL A 111 -8.56 -0.82 13.13
CA VAL A 111 -9.44 0.23 12.58
C VAL A 111 -9.51 0.15 11.06
N PHE A 112 -8.37 0.02 10.36
CA PHE A 112 -8.36 -0.12 8.90
C PHE A 112 -9.16 -1.33 8.42
N LYS A 113 -9.06 -2.49 9.10
CA LYS A 113 -9.84 -3.69 8.77
C LYS A 113 -11.34 -3.47 8.97
N TRP A 114 -11.74 -2.82 10.06
CA TRP A 114 -13.15 -2.50 10.30
C TRP A 114 -13.68 -1.52 9.29
N VAL A 115 -12.96 -0.44 8.98
CA VAL A 115 -13.40 0.55 7.99
C VAL A 115 -13.49 -0.06 6.60
N ALA A 116 -12.54 -0.91 6.20
CA ALA A 116 -12.62 -1.66 4.95
C ALA A 116 -13.84 -2.62 4.92
N GLY A 117 -14.08 -3.35 6.02
CA GLY A 117 -15.25 -4.23 6.14
C GLY A 117 -16.57 -3.48 6.07
N ILE A 118 -16.68 -2.36 6.80
CA ILE A 118 -17.86 -1.48 6.77
C ILE A 118 -18.03 -0.87 5.38
N SER A 119 -16.96 -0.46 4.71
CA SER A 119 -17.03 0.07 3.34
C SER A 119 -17.62 -0.94 2.37
N VAL A 120 -17.17 -2.21 2.42
CA VAL A 120 -17.73 -3.29 1.60
C VAL A 120 -19.19 -3.53 1.97
N LEU A 121 -19.53 -3.54 3.25
CA LEU A 121 -20.90 -3.74 3.70
C LEU A 121 -21.83 -2.59 3.26
N VAL A 122 -21.36 -1.34 3.31
CA VAL A 122 -22.10 -0.17 2.82
C VAL A 122 -22.24 -0.21 1.31
N ALA A 123 -21.20 -0.62 0.58
CA ALA A 123 -21.27 -0.80 -0.87
C ALA A 123 -22.31 -1.87 -1.23
N LEU A 124 -22.30 -3.03 -0.54
CA LEU A 124 -23.33 -4.06 -0.70
C LEU A 124 -24.72 -3.58 -0.26
N GLY A 125 -24.80 -2.79 0.82
CA GLY A 125 -26.02 -2.24 1.38
C GLY A 125 -26.73 -1.25 0.46
N SER A 126 -25.95 -0.37 -0.20
CA SER A 126 -26.43 0.54 -1.24
C SER A 126 -27.06 -0.18 -2.45
N ALA A 127 -26.85 -1.48 -2.52
CA ALA A 127 -27.19 -2.33 -3.64
C ALA A 127 -28.52 -3.10 -3.46
N PHE A 128 -29.17 -3.00 -2.30
CA PHE A 128 -30.48 -3.62 -2.01
C PHE A 128 -31.69 -2.74 -2.35
N ALA A 129 -31.52 -1.67 -3.15
CA ALA A 129 -32.67 -0.82 -3.47
C ALA A 129 -33.68 -1.56 -4.38
N PRO A 130 -35.00 -1.49 -4.13
CA PRO A 130 -36.00 -2.40 -4.73
C PRO A 130 -36.21 -2.34 -6.25
N HIS A 131 -35.46 -1.54 -7.03
CA HIS A 131 -35.75 -1.33 -8.45
C HIS A 131 -34.52 -1.10 -9.36
N ILE A 132 -33.36 -1.67 -9.02
CA ILE A 132 -32.10 -1.42 -9.75
C ILE A 132 -31.79 -2.54 -10.76
N THR A 133 -31.53 -2.18 -12.03
CA THR A 133 -30.99 -3.10 -13.06
C THR A 133 -29.59 -3.62 -12.68
N LYS A 134 -29.27 -4.88 -13.01
CA LYS A 134 -27.95 -5.52 -12.71
C LYS A 134 -26.73 -4.67 -13.06
N VAL A 135 -26.82 -3.88 -14.13
CA VAL A 135 -25.77 -2.97 -14.59
C VAL A 135 -25.59 -1.78 -13.63
N ASN A 136 -26.68 -1.13 -13.24
CA ASN A 136 -26.66 -0.01 -12.31
C ASN A 136 -26.21 -0.45 -10.91
N TYR A 137 -26.51 -1.71 -10.54
CA TYR A 137 -25.98 -2.34 -9.32
C TYR A 137 -24.44 -2.38 -9.33
N LEU A 138 -23.83 -2.89 -10.41
CA LEU A 138 -22.38 -3.00 -10.51
C LEU A 138 -21.70 -1.62 -10.49
N ILE A 139 -22.25 -0.67 -11.25
CA ILE A 139 -21.74 0.71 -11.30
C ILE A 139 -21.79 1.36 -9.91
N GLY A 140 -22.93 1.26 -9.21
CA GLY A 140 -23.12 1.86 -7.89
C GLY A 140 -22.17 1.26 -6.84
N PHE A 141 -22.06 -0.06 -6.81
CA PHE A 141 -21.16 -0.79 -5.92
C PHE A 141 -19.69 -0.37 -6.12
N VAL A 142 -19.20 -0.41 -7.36
CA VAL A 142 -17.81 -0.07 -7.69
C VAL A 142 -17.53 1.40 -7.41
N SER A 143 -18.45 2.30 -7.77
CA SER A 143 -18.31 3.74 -7.49
C SER A 143 -18.22 4.04 -5.99
N GLN A 144 -19.00 3.34 -5.16
CA GLN A 144 -18.97 3.50 -3.71
C GLN A 144 -17.66 2.99 -3.09
N MET A 145 -17.16 1.85 -3.57
CA MET A 145 -15.84 1.35 -3.18
C MET A 145 -14.74 2.34 -3.55
N GLN A 146 -14.77 2.87 -4.78
CA GLN A 146 -13.78 3.81 -5.29
C GLN A 146 -13.71 5.10 -4.45
N ARG A 147 -14.86 5.67 -4.06
CA ARG A 147 -14.88 6.84 -3.18
C ARG A 147 -14.27 6.54 -1.81
N THR A 148 -14.61 5.39 -1.22
CA THR A 148 -14.15 5.05 0.12
C THR A 148 -12.64 4.79 0.16
N GLN A 149 -12.10 4.07 -0.83
CA GLN A 149 -10.65 3.86 -0.91
C GLN A 149 -9.90 5.17 -1.09
N SER A 150 -10.40 6.10 -1.91
CA SER A 150 -9.71 7.35 -2.19
C SER A 150 -9.61 8.20 -0.93
N ILE A 151 -10.69 8.29 -0.14
CA ILE A 151 -10.68 8.96 1.16
C ILE A 151 -9.63 8.34 2.08
N LEU A 152 -9.60 7.01 2.19
CA LEU A 152 -8.63 6.32 3.03
C LEU A 152 -7.19 6.60 2.61
N ILE A 153 -6.90 6.56 1.30
CA ILE A 153 -5.56 6.83 0.76
C ILE A 153 -5.13 8.26 1.07
N LEU A 154 -6.03 9.24 0.91
CA LEU A 154 -5.75 10.64 1.27
C LEU A 154 -5.50 10.80 2.77
N CYS A 155 -6.30 10.15 3.61
CA CYS A 155 -6.08 10.13 5.06
C CYS A 155 -4.73 9.50 5.42
N LEU A 156 -4.35 8.39 4.80
CA LEU A 156 -3.04 7.78 5.02
C LEU A 156 -1.91 8.71 4.56
N LEU A 157 -2.05 9.36 3.40
CA LEU A 157 -1.04 10.29 2.91
C LEU A 157 -0.84 11.44 3.91
N LEU A 158 -1.93 12.05 4.39
CA LEU A 158 -1.85 13.08 5.43
C LEU A 158 -1.19 12.55 6.70
N PHE A 159 -1.57 11.35 7.13
CA PHE A 159 -0.97 10.70 8.29
C PHE A 159 0.55 10.50 8.10
N VAL A 160 0.99 9.97 6.96
CA VAL A 160 2.41 9.78 6.64
C VAL A 160 3.14 11.12 6.57
N CYS A 161 2.54 12.14 5.94
CA CYS A 161 3.08 13.50 5.87
C CYS A 161 3.32 14.09 7.27
N PHE A 162 2.35 13.95 8.18
CA PHE A 162 2.49 14.43 9.56
C PHE A 162 3.46 13.58 10.38
N ALA A 163 3.47 12.26 10.16
CA ALA A 163 4.30 11.34 10.92
C ALA A 163 5.77 11.33 10.47
N ILE A 164 6.07 11.83 9.27
CA ILE A 164 7.43 11.94 8.72
C ILE A 164 8.36 12.74 9.64
N ARG A 165 7.89 13.87 10.19
CA ARG A 165 8.68 14.72 11.09
C ARG A 165 8.98 14.06 12.45
N PRO A 166 7.98 13.59 13.23
CA PRO A 166 8.23 12.98 14.54
C PRO A 166 8.92 11.61 14.45
N MET A 167 8.72 10.84 13.38
CA MET A 167 9.40 9.56 13.17
C MET A 167 10.75 9.72 12.45
N GLY A 168 11.13 10.97 12.11
CA GLY A 168 12.24 11.39 11.27
C GLY A 168 12.54 10.48 10.08
N LEU A 169 11.46 10.02 9.44
CA LEU A 169 11.55 9.46 8.10
C LEU A 169 12.01 10.58 7.16
N SER A 170 12.91 10.27 6.24
CA SER A 170 13.29 11.25 5.21
C SER A 170 12.16 11.35 4.17
N TYR A 171 11.91 12.55 3.63
CA TYR A 171 11.09 12.76 2.43
C TYR A 171 11.60 11.95 1.23
N ARG A 172 12.85 11.50 1.25
CA ARG A 172 13.44 10.61 0.24
C ARG A 172 13.10 9.12 0.45
N SER A 173 12.29 8.78 1.46
CA SER A 173 11.89 7.39 1.71
C SER A 173 10.93 6.88 0.64
N ARG A 174 11.06 5.60 0.29
CA ARG A 174 10.17 4.94 -0.70
C ARG A 174 8.72 4.91 -0.23
N ILE A 175 8.48 4.79 1.07
CA ILE A 175 7.12 4.81 1.66
C ILE A 175 6.42 6.13 1.34
N PHE A 176 7.12 7.26 1.49
CA PHE A 176 6.57 8.57 1.16
C PHE A 176 6.26 8.69 -0.33
N GLY A 177 7.21 8.32 -1.20
CA GLY A 177 7.01 8.38 -2.65
C GLY A 177 5.85 7.50 -3.14
N VAL A 178 5.71 6.29 -2.59
CA VAL A 178 4.58 5.41 -2.92
C VAL A 178 3.25 6.01 -2.44
N SER A 179 3.21 6.49 -1.19
CA SER A 179 2.00 7.11 -0.62
C SER A 179 1.58 8.38 -1.36
N LEU A 180 2.55 9.19 -1.80
CA LEU A 180 2.33 10.39 -2.59
C LEU A 180 1.69 10.04 -3.94
N GLY A 181 2.24 9.06 -4.65
CA GLY A 181 1.67 8.59 -5.92
C GLY A 181 0.25 8.02 -5.76
N LEU A 182 0.02 7.22 -4.71
CA LEU A 182 -1.33 6.73 -4.39
C LEU A 182 -2.30 7.88 -4.11
N GLY A 183 -1.86 8.92 -3.38
CA GLY A 183 -2.67 10.10 -3.09
C GLY A 183 -3.01 10.94 -4.32
N VAL A 184 -2.09 11.06 -5.28
CA VAL A 184 -2.36 11.73 -6.57
C VAL A 184 -3.49 11.01 -7.32
N MET A 185 -3.41 9.68 -7.45
CA MET A 185 -4.48 8.89 -8.08
C MET A 185 -5.80 8.96 -7.31
N ALA A 186 -5.75 8.86 -5.97
CA ALA A 186 -6.94 8.96 -5.14
C ALA A 186 -7.63 10.33 -5.26
N THR A 187 -6.85 11.41 -5.39
CA THR A 187 -7.38 12.77 -5.61
C THR A 187 -8.11 12.84 -6.95
N THR A 188 -7.52 12.33 -8.03
CA THR A 188 -8.19 12.34 -9.34
C THR A 188 -9.46 11.52 -9.35
N ASP A 189 -9.46 10.36 -8.70
CA ASP A 189 -10.65 9.50 -8.59
C ASP A 189 -11.77 10.14 -7.77
N MET A 190 -11.41 10.88 -6.71
CA MET A 190 -12.36 11.61 -5.89
C MET A 190 -12.96 12.80 -6.65
N VAL A 191 -12.12 13.54 -7.39
CA VAL A 191 -12.59 14.64 -8.27
C VAL A 191 -13.49 14.09 -9.37
N GLN A 192 -13.14 12.95 -9.98
CA GLN A 192 -13.98 12.26 -10.97
C GLN A 192 -15.35 11.96 -10.40
N SER A 193 -15.36 11.32 -9.22
CA SER A 193 -16.57 10.88 -8.53
C SER A 193 -17.46 12.06 -8.12
N ALA A 194 -16.87 13.19 -7.73
CA ALA A 194 -17.60 14.40 -7.37
C ALA A 194 -18.15 15.13 -8.61
N TRP A 195 -17.42 15.12 -9.72
CA TRP A 195 -17.80 15.84 -10.94
C TRP A 195 -18.93 15.16 -11.70
N ILE A 196 -18.88 13.83 -11.83
CA ILE A 196 -19.91 13.03 -12.52
C ILE A 196 -21.31 13.25 -11.92
N ASN A 197 -21.41 13.54 -10.61
CA ASN A 197 -22.71 13.76 -9.97
C ASN A 197 -23.23 15.20 -10.07
N ASN A 198 -22.38 16.19 -10.38
CA ASN A 198 -22.71 17.61 -10.16
C ASN A 198 -22.66 18.49 -11.44
N VAL A 199 -21.94 18.11 -12.50
CA VAL A 199 -21.73 18.98 -13.66
C VAL A 199 -22.02 18.23 -14.97
N ASN A 200 -22.73 18.92 -15.89
CA ASN A 200 -23.08 18.44 -17.23
C ASN A 200 -21.93 17.68 -17.91
N SER A 201 -22.28 16.56 -18.53
CA SER A 201 -21.40 15.53 -19.15
C SER A 201 -20.53 16.00 -20.33
N SER A 202 -20.48 17.30 -20.63
CA SER A 202 -19.83 17.86 -21.83
C SER A 202 -18.30 17.94 -21.76
N MET A 203 -17.66 17.73 -20.59
CA MET A 203 -16.20 17.90 -20.41
C MET A 203 -15.42 16.59 -20.22
N TYR A 204 -15.98 15.44 -20.60
CA TYR A 204 -15.35 14.12 -20.39
C TYR A 204 -13.93 14.02 -20.99
N GLY A 205 -13.67 14.67 -22.12
CA GLY A 205 -12.35 14.69 -22.77
C GLY A 205 -11.26 15.38 -21.95
N ALA A 206 -11.57 16.50 -21.29
CA ALA A 206 -10.61 17.21 -20.44
C ALA A 206 -10.28 16.39 -19.19
N PHE A 207 -11.29 15.74 -18.61
CA PHE A 207 -11.10 14.89 -17.45
C PHE A 207 -10.22 13.67 -17.77
N SER A 208 -10.44 13.03 -18.92
CA SER A 208 -9.61 11.89 -19.37
C SER A 208 -8.13 12.28 -19.52
N LEU A 209 -7.82 13.48 -20.02
CA LEU A 209 -6.45 13.99 -20.06
C LEU A 209 -5.84 14.20 -18.68
N ILE A 210 -6.60 14.78 -17.75
CA ILE A 210 -6.14 15.01 -16.37
C ILE A 210 -5.87 13.68 -15.68
N SER A 211 -6.78 12.71 -15.81
CA SER A 211 -6.63 11.38 -15.21
C SER A 211 -5.41 10.65 -15.78
N GLY A 212 -5.26 10.59 -17.10
CA GLY A 212 -4.08 9.96 -17.71
C GLY A 212 -2.78 10.69 -17.37
N GLY A 213 -2.79 12.02 -17.26
CA GLY A 213 -1.65 12.81 -16.81
C GLY A 213 -1.26 12.48 -15.36
N ALA A 214 -2.24 12.36 -14.47
CA ALA A 214 -2.02 11.99 -13.07
C ALA A 214 -1.47 10.57 -12.92
N ILE A 215 -1.94 9.62 -13.74
CA ILE A 215 -1.40 8.25 -13.80
C ILE A 215 0.08 8.30 -14.25
N CYS A 216 0.40 9.02 -15.33
CA CYS A 216 1.78 9.18 -15.78
C CYS A 216 2.67 9.79 -14.68
N LEU A 217 2.22 10.86 -14.03
CA LEU A 217 2.96 11.49 -12.92
C LEU A 217 3.18 10.53 -11.75
N THR A 218 2.19 9.70 -11.43
CA THR A 218 2.28 8.69 -10.38
C THR A 218 3.32 7.63 -10.71
N LEU A 219 3.27 7.08 -11.92
CA LEU A 219 4.22 6.06 -12.36
C LEU A 219 5.65 6.61 -12.47
N LEU A 220 5.80 7.86 -12.93
CA LEU A 220 7.09 8.56 -12.90
C LEU A 220 7.60 8.74 -11.47
N THR A 221 6.72 9.15 -10.54
CA THR A 221 7.06 9.28 -9.13
C THR A 221 7.56 7.95 -8.57
N TRP A 222 6.81 6.86 -8.75
CA TRP A 222 7.24 5.54 -8.29
C TRP A 222 8.58 5.13 -8.92
N THR A 223 8.73 5.29 -10.24
CA THR A 223 9.97 4.96 -10.96
C THR A 223 11.17 5.73 -10.39
N ILE A 224 11.04 7.04 -10.19
CA ILE A 224 12.11 7.90 -9.64
C ILE A 224 12.47 7.46 -8.23
N TYR A 225 11.47 7.26 -7.35
CA TYR A 225 11.71 6.86 -5.97
C TYR A 225 12.32 5.47 -5.83
N PHE A 226 12.01 4.53 -6.73
CA PHE A 226 12.63 3.20 -6.75
C PHE A 226 14.02 3.18 -7.42
N ALA A 227 14.25 4.07 -8.40
CA ALA A 227 15.57 4.24 -9.02
C ALA A 227 16.57 4.92 -8.07
N MET A 228 16.10 5.79 -7.18
CA MET A 228 16.97 6.40 -6.17
C MET A 228 17.38 5.40 -5.08
N PRO A 229 18.67 5.38 -4.68
CA PRO A 229 19.12 4.57 -3.56
C PRO A 229 18.41 5.02 -2.28
N GLU A 230 17.81 4.08 -1.57
CA GLU A 230 17.09 4.36 -0.33
C GLU A 230 18.11 4.80 0.73
N PRO A 231 17.99 6.02 1.31
CA PRO A 231 18.84 6.40 2.42
C PRO A 231 18.62 5.41 3.57
N LYS A 232 19.71 4.88 4.13
CA LYS A 232 19.66 3.96 5.29
C LYS A 232 18.71 4.56 6.33
N ARG A 233 17.66 3.81 6.71
CA ARG A 233 16.74 4.23 7.78
C ARG A 233 17.58 4.55 9.01
N ARG A 234 17.68 5.83 9.36
CA ARG A 234 18.29 6.21 10.63
C ARG A 234 17.31 5.76 11.71
N LEU A 235 17.72 4.79 12.52
CA LEU A 235 17.02 4.43 13.75
C LEU A 235 17.05 5.68 14.63
N ILE A 236 15.94 6.40 14.68
CA ILE A 236 15.81 7.54 15.58
C ILE A 236 15.50 6.98 16.95
N THR A 237 16.44 7.18 17.86
CA THR A 237 16.21 7.05 19.29
C THR A 237 15.19 8.13 19.67
N LEU A 238 13.92 7.75 19.79
CA LEU A 238 12.92 8.63 20.37
C LEU A 238 13.39 8.99 21.79
N PRO A 239 13.50 10.29 22.13
CA PRO A 239 13.79 10.68 23.50
C PRO A 239 12.73 10.09 24.43
N THR A 240 13.15 9.63 25.61
CA THR A 240 12.31 8.93 26.60
C THR A 240 11.15 9.78 27.11
N THR A 241 11.17 11.09 26.85
CA THR A 241 10.13 12.07 27.17
C THR A 241 9.08 12.25 26.07
N SER A 242 9.22 11.57 24.92
CA SER A 242 8.28 11.74 23.82
C SER A 242 6.91 11.11 24.12
N PRO A 243 5.78 11.80 23.85
CA PRO A 243 4.44 11.27 24.09
C PRO A 243 4.17 9.95 23.36
N PHE A 244 4.81 9.74 22.20
CA PHE A 244 4.70 8.51 21.42
C PHE A 244 5.26 7.28 22.14
N LEU A 245 6.34 7.44 22.91
CA LEU A 245 6.87 6.35 23.72
C LEU A 245 5.88 5.99 24.83
N ARG A 246 5.27 6.99 25.47
CA ARG A 246 4.27 6.78 26.52
C ARG A 246 3.02 6.08 25.99
N TRP A 247 2.54 6.44 24.80
CA TRP A 247 1.43 5.73 24.13
C TRP A 247 1.81 4.31 23.70
N ASN A 248 3.05 4.08 23.23
CA ASN A 248 3.53 2.73 22.92
C ASN A 248 3.63 1.87 24.19
N GLN A 249 4.11 2.42 25.30
CA GLN A 249 4.14 1.75 26.60
C GLN A 249 2.74 1.44 27.13
N ILE A 250 1.80 2.39 27.04
CA ILE A 250 0.40 2.17 27.46
C ILE A 250 -0.25 1.06 26.62
N SER A 251 0.00 1.01 25.31
CA SER A 251 -0.52 -0.05 24.44
C SER A 251 0.18 -1.40 24.65
N GLU A 252 1.47 -1.42 24.96
CA GLU A 252 2.19 -2.62 25.42
C GLU A 252 1.60 -3.17 26.72
N VAL A 253 1.29 -2.30 27.70
CA VAL A 253 0.65 -2.68 28.97
C VAL A 253 -0.80 -3.17 28.76
N LEU A 254 -1.49 -2.71 27.71
CA LEU A 254 -2.89 -3.05 27.44
C LEU A 254 -3.10 -4.34 26.62
N GLY A 255 -2.08 -4.99 26.06
CA GLY A 255 -2.36 -6.25 25.34
C GLY A 255 -1.29 -6.97 24.52
N ASP A 256 -0.01 -6.60 24.55
CA ASP A 256 1.03 -7.39 23.86
C ASP A 256 2.18 -7.72 24.83
N SER A 257 2.32 -9.02 25.16
CA SER A 257 3.47 -9.54 25.89
C SER A 257 4.78 -9.11 25.21
N PRO A 258 5.78 -8.61 25.96
CA PRO A 258 6.87 -7.84 25.39
C PRO A 258 7.78 -8.72 24.51
N GLY A 259 7.64 -8.59 23.20
CA GLY A 259 8.71 -8.91 22.28
C GLY A 259 9.84 -7.89 22.47
N HIS A 260 10.78 -8.21 23.35
CA HIS A 260 12.02 -7.49 23.67
C HIS A 260 12.37 -6.43 22.63
N VAL A 261 12.06 -5.17 22.95
CA VAL A 261 12.53 -4.03 22.17
C VAL A 261 13.98 -3.83 22.59
N ALA A 262 14.91 -4.10 21.67
CA ALA A 262 16.29 -3.68 21.81
C ALA A 262 16.30 -2.16 21.94
N ILE A 263 16.36 -1.68 23.18
CA ILE A 263 16.71 -0.29 23.46
C ILE A 263 18.16 -0.16 22.99
N ALA A 264 18.34 0.71 22.00
CA ALA A 264 19.60 1.07 21.35
C ALA A 264 20.13 0.05 20.32
N GLY A 265 19.73 0.26 19.06
CA GLY A 265 20.53 -0.13 17.90
C GLY A 265 21.76 0.78 17.77
N LEU A 266 22.68 0.74 18.74
CA LEU A 266 24.03 1.23 18.53
C LEU A 266 24.71 0.27 17.54
N PRO A 267 25.28 0.75 16.43
CA PRO A 267 26.20 -0.10 15.65
C PRO A 267 27.30 -0.60 16.60
N PRO A 268 27.77 -1.86 16.47
CA PRO A 268 28.80 -2.41 17.36
C PRO A 268 30.08 -1.55 17.41
N ASP A 269 30.28 -0.69 16.41
CA ASP A 269 31.41 0.23 16.33
C ASP A 269 31.30 1.46 17.27
N MET A 270 30.13 1.71 17.87
CA MET A 270 29.90 2.81 18.82
C MET A 270 29.80 2.35 20.28
N LEU A 271 29.72 1.04 20.52
CA LEU A 271 29.80 0.47 21.85
C LEU A 271 31.28 0.30 22.20
N ALA A 272 31.67 0.73 23.40
CA ALA A 272 32.99 0.40 23.88
C ALA A 272 33.12 -1.15 23.92
N PRO A 273 34.30 -1.73 23.63
CA PRO A 273 34.48 -3.19 23.66
C PRO A 273 34.01 -3.84 24.97
N ALA A 274 34.06 -3.10 26.07
CA ALA A 274 33.57 -3.51 27.38
C ALA A 274 32.04 -3.68 27.46
N GLU A 275 31.26 -2.83 26.79
CA GLU A 275 29.79 -2.91 26.80
C GLU A 275 29.28 -4.10 25.99
N ILE A 276 29.95 -4.40 24.87
CA ILE A 276 29.67 -5.59 24.04
C ILE A 276 29.89 -6.87 24.85
N GLU A 277 30.96 -6.94 25.64
CA GLU A 277 31.26 -8.09 26.49
C GLU A 277 30.26 -8.24 27.64
N ILE A 278 29.79 -7.13 28.23
CA ILE A 278 28.73 -7.16 29.25
C ILE A 278 27.41 -7.68 28.66
N MET A 279 27.03 -7.21 27.47
CA MET A 279 25.83 -7.70 26.77
C MET A 279 25.96 -9.16 26.38
N ARG A 280 27.14 -9.61 25.94
CA ARG A 280 27.43 -11.02 25.65
C ARG A 280 27.27 -11.90 26.90
N ARG A 281 27.81 -11.45 28.05
CA ARG A 281 27.67 -12.13 29.34
C ARG A 281 26.22 -12.14 29.85
N ALA A 282 25.48 -11.05 29.66
CA ALA A 282 24.07 -10.96 30.03
C ALA A 282 23.19 -11.88 29.16
N SER A 283 23.44 -11.92 27.85
CA SER A 283 22.75 -12.82 26.92
C SER A 283 23.06 -14.30 27.22
N ALA A 284 24.33 -14.63 27.52
CA ALA A 284 24.70 -15.98 27.95
C ALA A 284 23.97 -16.40 29.23
N LYS A 285 23.83 -15.50 30.22
CA LYS A 285 23.05 -15.74 31.43
C LYS A 285 21.55 -15.95 31.13
N MET A 286 20.96 -15.17 30.24
CA MET A 286 19.54 -15.33 29.87
C MET A 286 19.26 -16.66 29.13
N ASN A 287 20.20 -17.15 28.31
CA ASN A 287 20.09 -18.46 27.67
C ASN A 287 20.23 -19.61 28.67
N THR A 288 20.98 -19.44 29.76
CA THR A 288 21.03 -20.43 30.84
C THR A 288 19.76 -20.44 31.71
N THR A 289 19.07 -19.31 31.86
CA THR A 289 17.83 -19.24 32.66
C THR A 289 16.60 -19.80 31.92
N THR A 290 16.67 -19.97 30.60
CA THR A 290 15.61 -20.61 29.79
C THR A 290 15.76 -22.13 29.68
N ALA A 291 16.86 -22.70 30.16
CA ALA A 291 16.94 -24.13 30.44
C ALA A 291 16.21 -24.42 31.77
N TRP A 292 15.03 -25.01 31.67
CA TRP A 292 14.24 -25.47 32.82
C TRP A 292 15.11 -26.26 33.82
N PRO A 293 14.99 -26.03 35.14
CA PRO A 293 15.64 -26.84 36.16
C PRO A 293 14.94 -28.22 36.24
N GLY A 294 15.31 -29.13 35.34
CA GLY A 294 14.64 -30.43 35.27
C GLY A 294 15.33 -31.54 34.47
N VAL A 295 16.51 -31.28 33.90
CA VAL A 295 17.29 -32.35 33.24
C VAL A 295 18.66 -32.43 33.91
N LEU A 296 18.77 -33.37 34.86
CA LEU A 296 20.05 -33.77 35.42
C LEU A 296 20.94 -34.30 34.28
N PRO A 297 22.22 -33.90 34.19
CA PRO A 297 23.14 -34.53 33.26
C PRO A 297 23.30 -36.01 33.63
N SER A 298 23.01 -36.90 32.68
CA SER A 298 23.31 -38.31 32.81
C SER A 298 24.81 -38.48 33.00
N ARG A 299 25.19 -38.94 34.19
CA ARG A 299 26.54 -39.33 34.56
C ARG A 299 26.95 -40.52 33.69
N SER A 300 27.69 -40.29 32.61
CA SER A 300 28.37 -41.37 31.89
C SER A 300 29.52 -41.86 32.77
N THR A 301 29.36 -43.08 33.24
CA THR A 301 30.35 -43.88 33.93
C THR A 301 31.53 -44.18 33.00
N ASP A 302 32.71 -43.73 33.39
CA ASP A 302 33.98 -44.34 33.01
C ASP A 302 34.12 -45.68 33.76
N ALA A 303 34.21 -46.79 33.02
CA ALA A 303 34.82 -48.06 33.46
C ALA A 303 34.94 -49.04 32.28
N ALA A 304 36.10 -49.03 31.62
CA ALA A 304 36.90 -50.19 31.17
C ALA A 304 37.99 -49.70 30.21
#